data_AF-A0A958RY15-F1
#
_entry.id   AF-A0A958RY15-F1
#
_cell.length_a   1.000
_cell.length_b   1.000
_cell.length_c   1.000
_cell.angle_alpha   90.00
_cell.angle_beta   90.00
_cell.angle_gamma   90.00
#
_symmetry.space_group_name_H-M   'P 1'
#
loop_
_entity.id
_entity.type
_entity.pdbx_description
1 polymer ?
#
loop_
_entity_poly.entity_id
_entity_poly.type
_entity_poly.pdbx_seq_one_letter_code
_entity_poly.pdbx_strand_id
1 'polypeptide(L)'
;MKRKLTFLVAIMALSLSTMAQKFCFVDTKYILENIPEYKAAQEELDKISVEWQKEIEEKFAAVDRMYKDYQKEEILLTEEMKNKRQAEIIAKEKEAKELQKKRFGF
;
A
#
# COMPACT_ATOMS: atom_id res chain seq x y z
N MET A 1 0.35 -69.52 -11.32
CA MET A 1 -0.89 -68.78 -11.65
C MET A 1 -1.49 -68.04 -10.45
N LYS A 2 -1.65 -68.68 -9.28
CA LYS A 2 -2.24 -68.05 -8.07
C LYS A 2 -1.55 -66.74 -7.61
N ARG A 3 -0.21 -66.66 -7.65
CA ARG A 3 0.57 -65.44 -7.31
C ARG A 3 0.34 -64.26 -8.27
N LYS A 4 0.11 -64.54 -9.57
CA LYS A 4 -0.19 -63.49 -10.57
C LYS A 4 -1.62 -62.97 -10.39
N LEU A 5 -2.55 -63.85 -10.00
CA LEU A 5 -3.93 -63.49 -9.70
C LEU A 5 -4.03 -62.62 -8.44
N THR A 6 -3.31 -62.94 -7.37
CA THR A 6 -3.26 -62.09 -6.18
C THR A 6 -2.64 -60.72 -6.47
N PHE A 7 -1.64 -60.66 -7.35
CA PHE A 7 -1.04 -59.38 -7.76
C PHE A 7 -2.01 -58.54 -8.59
N LEU A 8 -2.76 -59.17 -9.49
CA LEU A 8 -3.80 -58.49 -10.28
C LEU A 8 -4.94 -57.94 -9.41
N VAL A 9 -5.37 -58.72 -8.41
CA VAL A 9 -6.41 -58.28 -7.45
C VAL A 9 -5.91 -57.13 -6.57
N ALA A 10 -4.64 -57.14 -6.16
CA ALA A 10 -4.04 -56.05 -5.40
C ALA A 10 -3.98 -54.73 -6.22
N ILE A 11 -3.63 -54.81 -7.51
CA ILE A 11 -3.62 -53.65 -8.41
C ILE A 11 -5.04 -53.10 -8.62
N MET A 12 -6.04 -53.98 -8.77
CA MET A 12 -7.45 -53.55 -8.86
C MET A 12 -7.94 -52.89 -7.57
N ALA A 13 -7.60 -53.42 -6.40
CA ALA A 13 -7.97 -52.83 -5.12
C ALA A 13 -7.36 -51.43 -4.91
N LEU A 14 -6.12 -51.21 -5.37
CA LEU A 14 -5.45 -49.90 -5.32
C LEU A 14 -6.07 -48.86 -6.27
N SER A 15 -6.76 -49.29 -7.32
CA SER A 15 -7.41 -48.36 -8.25
C SER A 15 -8.74 -47.78 -7.73
N LEU A 16 -9.33 -48.40 -6.70
CA LEU A 16 -10.60 -47.97 -6.10
C LEU A 16 -10.45 -46.85 -5.05
N SER A 17 -9.23 -46.52 -4.62
CA SER A 17 -8.97 -45.54 -3.54
C SER A 17 -8.69 -44.11 -4.03
N THR A 18 -8.78 -43.82 -5.33
CA THR A 18 -8.41 -42.51 -5.92
C THR A 18 -9.54 -41.47 -5.91
N MET A 19 -10.75 -41.77 -5.40
CA MET A 19 -11.91 -40.86 -5.39
C MET A 19 -12.14 -40.07 -4.08
N ALA A 20 -11.14 -39.93 -3.22
CA ALA A 20 -11.32 -39.34 -1.88
C ALA A 20 -10.92 -37.85 -1.73
N GLN A 21 -10.28 -37.23 -2.73
CA GLN A 21 -9.86 -35.82 -2.62
C GLN A 21 -11.03 -34.87 -2.95
N LYS A 22 -11.66 -34.34 -1.90
CA LYS A 22 -12.66 -33.26 -2.02
C LYS A 22 -11.92 -31.93 -2.13
N PHE A 23 -12.05 -31.26 -3.26
CA PHE A 23 -11.58 -29.89 -3.44
C PHE A 23 -12.76 -28.92 -3.25
N CYS A 24 -12.51 -27.80 -2.57
CA CYS A 24 -13.45 -26.69 -2.51
C CYS A 24 -12.71 -25.41 -2.89
N PHE A 25 -13.42 -24.52 -3.57
CA PHE A 25 -12.94 -23.18 -3.88
C PHE A 25 -13.69 -22.22 -2.97
N VAL A 26 -12.95 -21.39 -2.24
CA VAL A 26 -13.52 -20.36 -1.38
C VAL A 26 -13.29 -19.02 -2.04
N ASP A 27 -14.38 -18.28 -2.29
CA ASP A 27 -14.28 -16.89 -2.70
C ASP A 27 -14.12 -16.02 -1.45
N THR A 28 -12.87 -15.79 -1.06
CA THR A 28 -12.53 -14.96 0.09
C THR A 28 -13.01 -13.52 -0.09
N LYS A 29 -13.04 -13.01 -1.32
CA LYS A 29 -13.50 -11.64 -1.60
C LYS A 29 -14.99 -11.52 -1.31
N TYR A 30 -15.80 -12.46 -1.79
CA TYR A 30 -17.24 -12.50 -1.49
C TYR A 30 -17.51 -12.61 0.01
N ILE A 31 -16.75 -13.43 0.75
CA ILE A 31 -16.93 -13.56 2.20
C ILE A 31 -16.61 -12.23 2.90
N LEU A 32 -15.46 -11.63 2.60
CA LEU A 32 -15.02 -10.38 3.24
C LEU A 32 -15.95 -9.20 2.93
N GLU A 33 -16.44 -9.09 1.70
CA GLU A 33 -17.41 -8.04 1.32
C GLU A 33 -18.76 -8.17 2.06
N ASN A 34 -19.11 -9.35 2.54
CA ASN A 34 -20.35 -9.56 3.30
C ASN A 34 -20.16 -9.46 4.83
N ILE A 35 -18.94 -9.22 5.32
CA ILE A 35 -18.65 -8.97 6.74
C ILE A 35 -18.70 -7.45 6.98
N PRO A 36 -19.72 -6.92 7.69
CA PRO A 36 -19.87 -5.48 7.92
C PRO A 36 -18.65 -4.84 8.59
N GLU A 37 -18.00 -5.55 9.51
CA GLU A 37 -16.82 -5.10 10.24
C GLU A 37 -15.62 -4.90 9.32
N TYR A 38 -15.48 -5.74 8.28
CA TYR A 38 -14.42 -5.61 7.29
C TYR A 38 -14.62 -4.37 6.43
N LYS A 39 -15.87 -4.11 5.99
CA LYS A 39 -16.24 -2.89 5.27
C LYS A 39 -15.96 -1.64 6.10
N ALA A 40 -16.36 -1.63 7.37
CA ALA A 40 -16.11 -0.50 8.26
C ALA A 40 -14.62 -0.22 8.46
N ALA A 41 -13.81 -1.27 8.65
CA ALA A 41 -12.36 -1.13 8.77
C ALA A 41 -11.72 -0.60 7.47
N GLN A 42 -12.21 -1.05 6.31
CA GLN A 42 -11.74 -0.53 5.01
C GLN A 42 -12.08 0.95 4.85
N GLU A 43 -13.31 1.37 5.19
CA GLU A 43 -13.70 2.79 5.14
C GLU A 43 -12.86 3.65 6.10
N GLU A 44 -12.47 3.13 7.26
CA GLU A 44 -11.57 3.82 8.19
C GLU A 44 -10.18 4.01 7.60
N LEU A 45 -9.61 2.97 6.98
CA LEU A 45 -8.33 3.07 6.27
C LEU A 45 -8.38 4.07 5.12
N ASP A 46 -9.50 4.11 4.38
CA ASP A 46 -9.70 5.06 3.28
C ASP A 46 -9.76 6.49 3.82
N LYS A 47 -10.47 6.74 4.94
CA LYS A 47 -10.50 8.06 5.59
C LYS A 47 -9.13 8.52 6.04
N ILE A 48 -8.37 7.64 6.69
CA ILE A 48 -6.99 7.93 7.13
C ILE A 48 -6.10 8.28 5.93
N SER A 49 -6.24 7.55 4.83
CA SER A 49 -5.49 7.79 3.59
C SER A 49 -5.81 9.17 3.00
N VAL A 50 -7.08 9.57 2.98
CA VAL A 50 -7.51 10.91 2.52
C VAL A 50 -6.96 12.02 3.44
N GLU A 51 -6.97 11.80 4.75
CA GLU A 51 -6.43 12.76 5.71
C GLU A 51 -4.93 12.97 5.52
N TRP A 52 -4.16 11.88 5.38
CA TRP A 52 -2.72 11.97 5.10
C TRP A 52 -2.43 12.65 3.77
N GLN A 53 -3.20 12.34 2.73
CA GLN A 53 -3.08 12.99 1.44
C GLN A 53 -3.26 14.50 1.56
N LYS A 54 -4.29 14.94 2.27
CA LYS A 54 -4.56 16.36 2.53
C LYS A 54 -3.42 17.03 3.31
N GLU A 55 -2.91 16.39 4.37
CA GLU A 55 -1.79 16.91 5.17
C GLU A 55 -0.54 17.14 4.29
N ILE A 56 -0.25 16.19 3.40
CA ILE A 56 0.90 16.28 2.48
C ILE A 56 0.69 17.40 1.46
N GLU A 57 -0.50 17.50 0.87
CA GLU A 57 -0.85 18.57 -0.08
C GLU A 57 -0.73 19.96 0.57
N GLU A 58 -1.18 20.12 1.81
CA GLU A 58 -1.04 21.38 2.55
C GLU A 58 0.42 21.77 2.76
N LYS A 59 1.29 20.80 3.08
CA LYS A 59 2.75 21.04 3.22
C LYS A 59 3.40 21.43 1.90
N PHE A 60 3.09 20.75 0.80
CA PHE A 60 3.61 21.11 -0.51
C PHE A 60 3.08 22.48 -0.98
N ALA A 61 1.81 22.78 -0.73
CA ALA A 61 1.25 24.10 -1.03
C ALA A 61 1.96 25.22 -0.24
N ALA A 62 2.36 24.96 1.00
CA ALA A 62 3.17 25.91 1.78
C ALA A 62 4.56 26.11 1.17
N VAL A 63 5.24 25.04 0.76
CA VAL A 63 6.54 25.09 0.06
C VAL A 63 6.43 25.90 -1.23
N ASP A 64 5.40 25.67 -2.04
CA ASP A 64 5.14 26.42 -3.27
C ASP A 64 4.93 27.92 -3.01
N ARG A 65 4.23 28.27 -1.93
CA ARG A 65 4.07 29.68 -1.52
C ARG A 65 5.42 30.28 -1.14
N MET A 66 6.22 29.58 -0.34
CA MET A 66 7.56 30.07 0.04
C MET A 66 8.47 30.27 -1.17
N TYR A 67 8.41 29.39 -2.17
CA TYR A 67 9.12 29.58 -3.45
C TYR A 67 8.64 30.82 -4.20
N LYS A 68 7.33 31.02 -4.31
CA LYS A 68 6.76 32.20 -4.99
C LYS A 68 7.13 33.50 -4.28
N ASP A 69 7.12 33.50 -2.96
CA ASP A 69 7.47 34.70 -2.18
C ASP A 69 8.98 34.95 -2.21
N TYR A 70 9.80 33.90 -2.19
CA TYR A 70 11.23 34.00 -2.47
C TYR A 70 11.50 34.66 -3.83
N GLN A 71 10.84 34.20 -4.91
CA GLN A 71 11.03 34.77 -6.25
C GLN A 71 10.68 36.25 -6.34
N LYS A 72 9.62 36.70 -5.63
CA LYS A 72 9.22 38.11 -5.61
C LYS A 72 10.22 38.98 -4.86
N GLU A 73 10.74 38.46 -3.75
CA GLU A 73 11.60 39.22 -2.84
C GLU A 73 13.08 39.08 -3.16
N GLU A 74 13.48 38.10 -4.00
CA GLU A 74 14.87 37.72 -4.24
C GLU A 74 15.77 38.91 -4.60
N ILE A 75 15.27 39.85 -5.41
CA ILE A 75 16.03 41.04 -5.86
C ILE A 75 16.38 41.96 -4.68
N LEU A 76 15.60 41.91 -3.60
CA LEU A 76 15.77 42.72 -2.39
C LEU A 76 16.66 42.03 -1.34
N LEU A 77 16.99 40.75 -1.52
CA LEU A 77 17.73 39.97 -0.53
C LEU A 77 19.24 40.00 -0.79
N THR A 78 20.02 40.09 0.30
CA THR A 78 21.47 39.83 0.25
C THR A 78 21.74 38.35 -0.03
N GLU A 79 22.94 38.04 -0.48
CA GLU A 79 23.35 36.66 -0.81
C GLU A 79 23.22 35.70 0.38
N GLU A 80 23.55 36.16 1.59
CA GLU A 80 23.36 35.39 2.83
C GLU A 80 21.88 35.10 3.12
N MET A 81 21.01 36.11 2.96
CA MET A 81 19.57 35.95 3.15
C MET A 81 18.95 35.02 2.10
N LYS A 82 19.46 35.07 0.86
CA LYS A 82 19.04 34.15 -0.21
C LYS A 82 19.34 32.71 0.16
N ASN A 83 20.57 32.44 0.56
CA ASN A 83 21.02 31.09 0.95
C ASN A 83 20.20 30.56 2.13
N LYS A 84 19.94 31.40 3.14
CA LYS A 84 19.14 31.01 4.31
C LYS A 84 17.71 30.63 3.92
N ARG A 85 17.05 31.45 3.09
CA ARG A 85 15.68 31.16 2.63
C ARG A 85 15.61 29.92 1.75
N GLN A 86 16.55 29.75 0.82
CA GLN A 86 16.60 28.53 0.00
C GLN A 86 16.79 27.28 0.86
N ALA A 87 17.69 27.33 1.85
CA ALA A 87 17.89 26.22 2.77
C ALA A 87 16.62 25.89 3.58
N GLU A 88 15.87 26.91 4.02
CA GLU A 88 14.60 26.72 4.72
C GLU A 88 13.54 26.07 3.83
N ILE A 89 13.41 26.54 2.59
CA ILE A 89 12.47 25.97 1.60
C ILE A 89 12.81 24.51 1.31
N ILE A 90 14.09 24.21 1.06
CA ILE A 90 14.56 22.83 0.80
C ILE A 90 14.33 21.93 2.00
N ALA A 91 14.55 22.44 3.22
CA ALA A 91 14.28 21.69 4.44
C ALA A 91 12.78 21.35 4.56
N LYS A 92 11.89 22.32 4.28
CA LYS A 92 10.44 22.13 4.29
C LYS A 92 9.96 21.17 3.21
N GLU A 93 10.54 21.25 2.01
CA GLU A 93 10.26 20.30 0.92
C GLU A 93 10.69 18.88 1.32
N LYS A 94 11.85 18.74 1.95
CA LYS A 94 12.34 17.46 2.45
C LYS A 94 11.43 16.89 3.54
N GLU A 95 10.99 17.70 4.49
CA GLU A 95 10.00 17.30 5.51
C GLU A 95 8.70 16.79 4.88
N ALA A 96 8.20 17.45 3.83
CA ALA A 96 6.99 17.04 3.12
C ALA A 96 7.19 15.68 2.40
N LYS A 97 8.33 15.51 1.70
CA LYS A 97 8.68 14.24 1.03
C LYS A 97 8.88 13.08 2.02
N GLU A 98 9.53 13.35 3.15
CA GLU A 98 9.71 12.33 4.20
C GLU A 98 8.37 11.93 4.82
N LEU A 99 7.46 12.88 5.04
CA LEU A 99 6.11 12.57 5.50
C LEU A 99 5.38 11.71 4.47
N GLN A 100 5.41 12.07 3.19
CA GLN A 100 4.79 11.29 2.12
C GLN A 100 5.31 9.86 2.09
N LYS A 101 6.64 9.69 2.11
CA LYS A 101 7.27 8.38 2.17
C LYS A 101 6.90 7.59 3.42
N LYS A 102 6.75 8.26 4.57
CA LYS A 102 6.34 7.61 5.83
C LYS A 102 4.90 7.11 5.79
N ARG A 103 4.00 7.80 5.09
CA ARG A 103 2.57 7.43 4.98
C ARG A 103 2.31 6.38 3.90
N PHE A 104 2.94 6.54 2.74
CA PHE A 104 2.62 5.74 1.54
C PHE A 104 3.75 4.81 1.09
N GLY A 105 4.94 4.93 1.66
CA GLY A 105 6.07 4.05 1.37
C GLY A 105 6.84 4.36 0.09
N PHE A 106 6.43 5.38 -0.68
CA PHE A 106 7.08 5.86 -1.90
C PHE A 106 7.40 7.35 -1.84
#